data_AF-A0A424PAU0-F1
#
_entry.id   AF-A0A424PAU0-F1
#
_cell.length_a   1.000
_cell.length_b   1.000
_cell.length_c   1.000
_cell.angle_alpha   90.00
_cell.angle_beta   90.00
_cell.angle_gamma   90.00
#
_symmetry.space_group_name_H-M   'P 1'
#
loop_
_entity.id
_entity.type
_entity.pdbx_description
1 polymer ?
#
loop_
_entity_poly.entity_id
_entity_poly.type
_entity_poly.pdbx_seq_one_letter_code
_entity_poly.pdbx_strand_id
1 'polypeptide(L)'
;MKKIIIVSLVCGLLNAVAVDKPQKEKPQIEKSAKPLFPRHWGKPPEIQTRDMVELPGKFGKGSSTLANWIKENLKADAPQNKSDKKDTTQEKPKKPIKPFVPSAPSPHNKIPADVKENMDSFKSEQSKLNKALQSKIKDLGKKPTKEAVRKVVEKFRADNQDKINAQKELGKSIQKWQKDNRPERPKRPEPSEEVKEKMTEVRAKKKEMDEIRKTFQETLKASKDLTKEQREELIKEFKEKNAEKHQAIKEAQKELQKEIRETTQDGDRRK
;
A
#
# COMPACT_ATOMS: atom_id res chain seq x y z
N MET A 1 -6.38 5.39 -12.74
CA MET A 1 -6.79 6.51 -11.86
C MET A 1 -5.72 6.73 -10.78
N LYS A 2 -4.68 7.52 -11.06
CA LYS A 2 -3.75 7.98 -10.03
C LYS A 2 -4.27 9.34 -9.55
N LYS A 3 -4.96 9.36 -8.40
CA LYS A 3 -5.30 10.62 -7.71
C LYS A 3 -3.96 11.17 -7.20
N ILE A 4 -3.52 12.31 -7.74
CA ILE A 4 -2.37 13.03 -7.22
C ILE A 4 -2.81 13.60 -5.86
N ILE A 5 -2.33 12.96 -4.79
CA ILE A 5 -2.59 13.35 -3.40
C ILE A 5 -1.66 14.53 -3.11
N ILE A 6 -2.15 15.77 -3.29
CA ILE A 6 -1.54 16.99 -2.76
C ILE A 6 -2.49 17.57 -1.71
N VAL A 7 -2.86 16.76 -0.72
CA VAL A 7 -3.34 17.20 0.60
C VAL A 7 -3.03 16.08 1.59
N SER A 8 -1.82 16.06 2.14
CA SER A 8 -1.53 15.33 3.39
C SER A 8 -0.38 15.98 4.14
N LEU A 9 -0.46 17.29 4.33
CA LEU A 9 0.31 17.95 5.36
C LEU A 9 -0.28 17.50 6.72
N VAL A 10 0.34 16.47 7.33
CA VAL A 10 0.29 16.07 8.77
C VAL A 10 -0.53 14.82 9.19
N CYS A 11 -1.18 14.04 8.32
CA CYS A 11 -1.90 12.82 8.79
C CYS A 11 -1.12 11.49 8.74
N GLY A 12 0.14 11.47 8.28
CA GLY A 12 0.90 10.23 8.05
C GLY A 12 1.95 9.83 9.10
N LEU A 13 2.26 10.68 10.08
CA LEU A 13 3.37 10.43 11.03
C LEU A 13 2.92 10.08 12.46
N LEU A 14 1.63 9.87 12.68
CA LEU A 14 1.06 9.56 14.00
C LEU A 14 0.66 8.09 14.22
N ASN A 15 0.85 7.22 13.23
CA ASN A 15 0.44 5.79 13.29
C ASN A 15 1.60 4.81 13.07
N ALA A 16 2.77 5.06 13.63
CA ALA A 16 3.84 4.06 13.72
C ALA A 16 4.66 4.26 14.99
N VAL A 17 4.01 4.11 16.15
CA VAL A 17 4.72 3.68 17.36
C VAL A 17 4.25 2.26 17.62
N ALA A 18 4.96 1.31 17.03
CA ALA A 18 4.86 -0.08 17.42
C ALA A 18 5.38 -0.18 18.86
N VAL A 19 4.51 -0.60 19.77
CA VAL A 19 4.88 -1.01 21.13
C VAL A 19 5.59 -2.35 20.97
N ASP A 20 6.93 -2.32 21.00
CA ASP A 20 7.71 -3.55 21.10
C ASP A 20 7.52 -4.16 22.50
N LYS A 21 7.08 -5.42 22.50
CA LYS A 21 7.03 -6.32 23.65
C LYS A 21 8.44 -6.56 24.22
N PRO A 22 8.57 -6.89 25.52
CA PRO A 22 9.87 -7.01 26.18
C PRO A 22 10.72 -8.13 25.56
N GLN A 23 11.98 -7.80 25.31
CA GLN A 23 13.01 -8.71 24.84
C GLN A 23 13.43 -9.64 25.98
N LYS A 24 13.18 -10.95 25.83
CA LYS A 24 13.95 -11.98 26.52
C LYS A 24 15.29 -12.11 25.80
N GLU A 25 16.38 -11.82 26.50
CA GLU A 25 17.75 -12.01 26.01
C GLU A 25 17.98 -13.47 25.62
N LYS A 26 18.43 -13.68 24.38
CA LYS A 26 18.97 -14.96 23.90
C LYS A 26 20.50 -14.87 23.84
N PRO A 27 21.21 -15.95 24.18
CA PRO A 27 22.66 -15.92 24.34
C PRO A 27 23.38 -15.66 23.02
N GLN A 28 24.51 -14.96 23.12
CA GLN A 28 25.42 -14.65 22.02
C GLN A 28 25.93 -15.94 21.38
N ILE A 29 25.63 -16.15 20.10
CA ILE A 29 26.27 -17.18 19.27
C ILE A 29 27.07 -16.46 18.19
N GLU A 30 28.32 -16.91 18.08
CA GLU A 30 29.44 -16.35 17.33
C GLU A 30 29.17 -16.18 15.83
N LYS A 31 29.87 -15.21 15.22
CA LYS A 31 29.90 -14.95 13.78
C LYS A 31 30.35 -16.22 13.03
N SER A 32 29.52 -16.75 12.12
CA SER A 32 29.95 -17.81 11.21
C SER A 32 29.59 -17.52 9.74
N ALA A 33 30.65 -17.61 8.93
CA ALA A 33 30.76 -17.96 7.51
C ALA A 33 29.82 -17.32 6.46
N LYS A 34 30.45 -16.92 5.35
CA LYS A 34 29.82 -16.62 4.05
C LYS A 34 28.72 -17.65 3.73
N PRO A 35 27.58 -17.25 3.10
CA PRO A 35 26.49 -18.19 2.84
C PRO A 35 27.00 -19.39 2.02
N LEU A 36 26.75 -20.61 2.50
CA LEU A 36 27.22 -21.85 1.86
C LEU A 36 26.65 -22.06 0.46
N PHE A 37 25.56 -21.38 0.11
CA PHE A 37 24.87 -21.49 -1.18
C PHE A 37 24.58 -20.11 -1.79
N PRO A 38 24.49 -19.99 -3.13
CA PRO A 38 24.08 -18.76 -3.80
C PRO A 38 22.73 -18.22 -3.30
N ARG A 39 22.63 -16.89 -3.19
CA ARG A 39 21.46 -16.22 -2.59
C ARG A 39 20.18 -16.40 -3.43
N HIS A 40 20.29 -16.60 -4.74
CA HIS A 40 19.14 -16.75 -5.64
C HIS A 40 18.50 -18.14 -5.60
N TRP A 41 19.17 -19.14 -5.02
CA TRP A 41 18.60 -20.49 -4.84
C TRP A 41 17.57 -20.56 -3.70
N GLY A 42 17.47 -19.52 -2.88
CA GLY A 42 16.59 -19.50 -1.72
C GLY A 42 17.18 -20.26 -0.52
N LYS A 43 16.31 -20.66 0.41
CA LYS A 43 16.73 -21.41 1.60
C LYS A 43 16.86 -22.90 1.27
N PRO A 44 17.89 -23.60 1.76
CA PRO A 44 17.99 -25.04 1.63
C PRO A 44 16.81 -25.74 2.34
N PRO A 45 16.48 -26.99 1.98
CA PRO A 45 15.38 -27.73 2.58
C PRO A 45 15.55 -27.83 4.11
N GLU A 46 14.47 -27.46 4.84
CA GLU A 46 14.43 -27.46 6.31
C GLU A 46 14.35 -28.88 6.89
N ILE A 47 13.74 -29.81 6.15
CA ILE A 47 13.68 -31.23 6.51
C ILE A 47 14.73 -31.96 5.67
N GLN A 48 15.71 -32.54 6.35
CA GLN A 48 16.83 -33.25 5.72
C GLN A 48 16.92 -34.67 6.24
N THR A 49 17.27 -35.60 5.36
CA THR A 49 17.62 -36.97 5.75
C THR A 49 18.90 -36.99 6.58
N ARG A 50 19.05 -37.99 7.46
CA ARG A 50 20.24 -38.14 8.32
C ARG A 50 21.43 -38.77 7.60
N ASP A 51 21.29 -39.07 6.31
CA ASP A 51 22.34 -39.67 5.50
C ASP A 51 23.46 -38.65 5.24
N MET A 52 24.71 -39.11 5.13
CA MET A 52 25.83 -38.25 4.78
C MET A 52 26.34 -38.64 3.39
N VAL A 53 26.11 -37.77 2.41
CA VAL A 53 26.45 -37.96 1.00
C VAL A 53 27.30 -36.78 0.52
N GLU A 54 28.15 -37.01 -0.48
CA GLU A 54 28.95 -35.94 -1.08
C GLU A 54 28.06 -35.02 -1.93
N LEU A 55 28.13 -33.71 -1.66
CA LEU A 55 27.29 -32.72 -2.32
C LEU A 55 27.86 -32.32 -3.68
N PRO A 56 27.03 -32.24 -4.74
CA PRO A 56 27.48 -31.85 -6.07
C PRO A 56 27.95 -30.39 -6.08
N GLY A 57 29.01 -30.05 -6.81
CA GLY A 57 29.45 -28.65 -6.97
C GLY A 57 30.43 -28.12 -5.91
N LYS A 58 31.22 -29.00 -5.25
CA LYS A 58 32.23 -28.66 -4.23
C LYS A 58 31.66 -28.02 -2.95
N PHE A 59 30.40 -28.30 -2.61
CA PHE A 59 29.76 -27.81 -1.37
C PHE A 59 30.02 -28.69 -0.14
N GLY A 60 30.87 -29.72 -0.24
CA GLY A 60 31.25 -30.59 0.89
C GLY A 60 30.36 -31.83 1.00
N LYS A 61 30.02 -32.23 2.23
CA LYS A 61 29.16 -33.40 2.52
C LYS A 61 27.90 -32.95 3.25
N GLY A 62 26.78 -33.61 2.99
CA GLY A 62 25.50 -33.30 3.62
C GLY A 62 24.42 -34.33 3.29
N SER A 63 23.18 -34.00 3.61
CA SER A 63 22.04 -34.90 3.39
C SER A 63 21.78 -35.16 1.91
N SER A 64 21.25 -36.35 1.60
CA SER A 64 20.81 -36.70 0.24
C SER A 64 19.71 -35.74 -0.27
N THR A 65 18.85 -35.26 0.62
CA THR A 65 17.86 -34.21 0.32
C THR A 65 18.53 -32.89 -0.08
N LEU A 66 19.59 -32.49 0.63
CA LEU A 66 20.36 -31.29 0.30
C LEU A 66 21.13 -31.47 -1.02
N ALA A 67 21.68 -32.66 -1.28
CA ALA A 67 22.37 -32.97 -2.52
C ALA A 67 21.45 -32.84 -3.74
N ASN A 68 20.22 -33.35 -3.64
CA ASN A 68 19.22 -33.24 -4.70
C ASN A 68 18.80 -31.78 -4.93
N TRP A 69 18.58 -31.03 -3.86
CA TRP A 69 18.25 -29.60 -3.94
C TRP A 69 19.35 -28.78 -4.62
N ILE A 70 20.63 -29.04 -4.30
CA ILE A 70 21.76 -28.37 -4.98
C ILE A 70 21.81 -28.75 -6.46
N LYS A 71 21.60 -30.03 -6.79
CA LYS A 71 21.61 -30.53 -8.16
C LYS A 71 20.52 -29.87 -9.02
N GLU A 72 19.34 -29.65 -8.46
CA GLU A 72 18.23 -28.98 -9.15
C GLU A 72 18.54 -27.51 -9.41
N ASN A 73 19.08 -26.79 -8.43
CA ASN A 73 19.46 -25.40 -8.61
C ASN A 73 20.63 -25.22 -9.61
N LEU A 74 21.62 -26.12 -9.60
CA LEU A 74 22.70 -26.12 -10.61
C LEU A 74 22.16 -26.37 -12.02
N LYS A 75 21.16 -27.25 -12.18
CA LYS A 75 20.50 -27.48 -13.48
C LYS A 75 19.69 -26.27 -13.94
N ALA A 76 19.04 -25.58 -13.00
CA ALA A 76 18.30 -24.35 -13.28
C ALA A 76 19.21 -23.18 -13.69
N ASP A 77 20.43 -23.13 -13.12
CA ASP A 77 21.45 -22.12 -13.47
C ASP A 77 22.22 -22.45 -14.75
N ALA A 78 22.16 -23.70 -15.24
CA ALA A 78 22.82 -24.09 -16.48
C ALA A 78 22.09 -23.48 -17.70
N PRO A 79 22.79 -22.86 -18.67
CA PRO A 79 22.16 -22.34 -19.88
C PRO A 79 21.63 -23.50 -20.73
N GLN A 80 20.33 -23.77 -20.64
CA GLN A 80 19.67 -24.84 -21.39
C GLN A 80 19.57 -24.46 -22.88
N ASN A 81 20.33 -25.16 -23.73
CA ASN A 81 20.17 -25.15 -25.18
C ASN A 81 18.99 -26.08 -25.54
N LYS A 82 18.01 -25.56 -26.28
CA LYS A 82 16.65 -26.12 -26.45
C LYS A 82 16.62 -27.35 -27.38
N SER A 83 15.83 -28.38 -27.05
CA SER A 83 14.93 -29.06 -28.00
C SER A 83 13.88 -29.96 -27.31
N ASP A 84 12.70 -30.01 -27.93
CA ASP A 84 11.66 -31.06 -27.89
C ASP A 84 10.55 -31.09 -26.80
N LYS A 85 9.33 -31.28 -27.32
CA LYS A 85 7.97 -31.24 -26.74
C LYS A 85 7.72 -32.18 -25.54
N LYS A 86 6.91 -31.73 -24.57
CA LYS A 86 5.45 -32.01 -24.42
C LYS A 86 5.02 -31.80 -22.96
N ASP A 87 4.39 -30.66 -22.70
CA ASP A 87 3.93 -30.22 -21.39
C ASP A 87 2.50 -30.73 -21.12
N THR A 88 2.28 -31.36 -19.97
CA THR A 88 0.96 -31.60 -19.38
C THR A 88 1.16 -31.67 -17.88
N THR A 89 0.94 -30.57 -17.15
CA THR A 89 0.20 -30.50 -15.86
C THR A 89 0.11 -29.05 -15.35
N GLN A 90 -1.09 -28.48 -15.53
CA GLN A 90 -1.85 -27.59 -14.64
C GLN A 90 -1.09 -26.56 -13.77
N GLU A 91 -0.86 -25.37 -14.36
CA GLU A 91 -0.63 -24.14 -13.60
C GLU A 91 -1.94 -23.64 -12.96
N LYS A 92 -1.88 -23.29 -11.66
CA LYS A 92 -2.86 -22.37 -11.03
C LYS A 92 -2.93 -21.08 -11.87
N PRO A 93 -4.13 -20.55 -12.16
CA PRO A 93 -4.29 -19.52 -13.17
C PRO A 93 -3.54 -18.24 -12.79
N LYS A 94 -2.46 -17.94 -13.51
CA LYS A 94 -1.86 -16.61 -13.56
C LYS A 94 -2.98 -15.64 -13.95
N LYS A 95 -3.25 -14.64 -13.10
CA LYS A 95 -4.18 -13.55 -13.45
C LYS A 95 -3.75 -13.03 -14.83
N PRO A 96 -4.66 -12.89 -15.81
CA PRO A 96 -4.28 -12.50 -17.15
C PRO A 96 -3.45 -11.23 -17.08
N ILE A 97 -2.25 -11.29 -17.67
CA ILE A 97 -1.43 -10.10 -17.90
C ILE A 97 -2.34 -9.19 -18.72
N LYS A 98 -2.77 -8.08 -18.12
CA LYS A 98 -3.56 -7.09 -18.86
C LYS A 98 -2.71 -6.72 -20.08
N PRO A 99 -3.27 -6.77 -21.31
CA PRO A 99 -2.50 -6.36 -22.48
C PRO A 99 -1.90 -4.99 -22.19
N PHE A 100 -0.62 -4.82 -22.52
CA PHE A 100 0.03 -3.52 -22.45
C PHE A 100 -0.73 -2.61 -23.41
N VAL A 101 -1.67 -1.85 -22.89
CA VAL A 101 -2.24 -0.72 -23.61
C VAL A 101 -1.11 0.30 -23.59
N PRO A 102 -0.45 0.61 -24.72
CA PRO A 102 0.48 1.74 -24.74
C PRO A 102 -0.29 2.91 -24.14
N SER A 103 0.22 3.46 -23.04
CA SER A 103 -0.33 4.69 -22.52
C SER A 103 -0.27 5.64 -23.70
N ALA A 104 -1.43 6.04 -24.23
CA ALA A 104 -1.48 7.08 -25.23
C ALA A 104 -0.52 8.17 -24.73
N PRO A 105 0.43 8.65 -25.57
CA PRO A 105 1.29 9.74 -25.16
C PRO A 105 0.34 10.78 -24.61
N SER A 106 0.44 11.06 -23.29
CA SER A 106 -0.36 12.15 -22.75
C SER A 106 -0.08 13.30 -23.69
N PRO A 107 -1.09 13.95 -24.28
CA PRO A 107 -0.83 15.17 -25.03
C PRO A 107 -0.02 15.99 -24.05
N HIS A 108 1.27 16.18 -24.36
CA HIS A 108 2.10 17.05 -23.57
C HIS A 108 1.51 18.42 -23.90
N ASN A 109 0.42 18.79 -23.22
CA ASN A 109 0.07 20.17 -23.04
C ASN A 109 1.34 20.73 -22.45
N LYS A 110 2.11 21.39 -23.32
CA LYS A 110 3.37 22.02 -22.95
C LYS A 110 2.98 22.94 -21.82
N ILE A 111 3.37 22.56 -20.61
CA ILE A 111 3.06 23.34 -19.42
C ILE A 111 3.63 24.72 -19.70
N PRO A 112 2.82 25.79 -19.67
CA PRO A 112 3.30 27.15 -19.84
C PRO A 112 4.49 27.42 -18.91
N ALA A 113 5.49 28.19 -19.37
CA ALA A 113 6.75 28.36 -18.66
C ALA A 113 6.54 28.94 -17.25
N ASP A 114 5.62 29.89 -17.14
CA ASP A 114 5.11 30.51 -15.92
C ASP A 114 4.45 29.48 -14.97
N VAL A 115 3.63 28.58 -15.48
CA VAL A 115 3.02 27.52 -14.67
C VAL A 115 4.07 26.52 -14.18
N LYS A 116 5.05 26.20 -15.03
CA LYS A 116 6.15 25.32 -14.67
C LYS A 116 7.02 25.94 -13.57
N GLU A 117 7.35 27.21 -13.69
CA GLU A 117 8.09 27.97 -12.68
C GLU A 117 7.33 28.02 -11.33
N ASN A 118 6.01 28.24 -11.37
CA ASN A 118 5.15 28.17 -10.19
C ASN A 118 5.19 26.78 -9.53
N MET A 119 5.15 25.70 -10.33
CA MET A 119 5.24 24.33 -9.81
C MET A 119 6.61 24.02 -9.19
N ASP A 120 7.69 24.50 -9.79
CA ASP A 120 9.05 24.27 -9.29
C ASP A 120 9.32 25.09 -8.02
N SER A 121 8.83 26.34 -7.98
CA SER A 121 8.86 27.19 -6.78
C SER A 121 8.05 26.58 -5.64
N PHE A 122 6.84 26.08 -5.91
CA PHE A 122 6.01 25.36 -4.94
C PHE A 122 6.76 24.15 -4.35
N LYS A 123 7.33 23.28 -5.19
CA LYS A 123 8.08 22.10 -4.73
C LYS A 123 9.32 22.47 -3.92
N SER A 124 10.05 23.49 -4.36
CA SER A 124 11.28 23.97 -3.71
C SER A 124 10.98 24.49 -2.31
N GLU A 125 10.00 25.38 -2.16
CA GLU A 125 9.60 25.91 -0.86
C GLU A 125 9.00 24.84 0.05
N GLN A 126 8.15 23.95 -0.49
CA GLN A 126 7.61 22.83 0.27
C GLN A 126 8.73 21.94 0.83
N SER A 127 9.75 21.63 0.02
CA SER A 127 10.92 20.85 0.45
C SER A 127 11.72 21.57 1.54
N LYS A 128 11.96 22.89 1.38
CA LYS A 128 12.65 23.72 2.37
C LYS A 128 11.91 23.74 3.71
N LEU A 129 10.60 23.99 3.71
CA LEU A 129 9.77 24.00 4.92
C LEU A 129 9.76 22.62 5.61
N ASN A 130 9.64 21.54 4.85
CA ASN A 130 9.67 20.18 5.39
C ASN A 130 11.02 19.84 6.02
N LYS A 131 12.13 20.18 5.36
CA LYS A 131 13.49 19.96 5.91
C LYS A 131 13.71 20.76 7.19
N ALA A 132 13.28 22.03 7.21
CA ALA A 132 13.38 22.88 8.39
C ALA A 132 12.57 22.32 9.57
N LEU A 133 11.32 21.88 9.33
CA LEU A 133 10.51 21.25 10.36
C LEU A 133 11.13 19.92 10.84
N GLN A 134 11.63 19.09 9.92
CA GLN A 134 12.32 17.86 10.28
C GLN A 134 13.57 18.10 11.13
N SER A 135 14.32 19.16 10.87
CA SER A 135 15.46 19.55 11.72
C SER A 135 14.99 19.86 13.13
N LYS A 136 13.98 20.75 13.30
CA LYS A 136 13.43 21.09 14.62
C LYS A 136 12.88 19.87 15.37
N ILE A 137 12.34 18.86 14.67
CA ILE A 137 11.88 17.61 15.28
C ILE A 137 13.05 16.73 15.70
N LYS A 138 14.14 16.67 14.91
CA LYS A 138 15.36 15.91 15.25
C LYS A 138 16.05 16.48 16.49
N ASP A 139 16.00 17.79 16.68
CA ASP A 139 16.58 18.48 17.84
C ASP A 139 15.92 18.05 19.17
N LEU A 140 14.70 17.48 19.13
CA LEU A 140 14.02 16.91 20.30
C LEU A 140 14.54 15.51 20.70
N GLY A 141 15.50 14.93 19.95
CA GLY A 141 16.09 13.62 20.21
C GLY A 141 15.44 12.44 19.47
N LYS A 142 15.92 11.22 19.73
CA LYS A 142 15.52 9.99 18.99
C LYS A 142 14.08 9.51 19.29
N LYS A 143 13.48 9.93 20.42
CA LYS A 143 12.14 9.53 20.86
C LYS A 143 11.40 10.69 21.55
N PRO A 144 11.06 11.77 20.82
CA PRO A 144 10.38 12.90 21.41
C PRO A 144 8.94 12.54 21.80
N THR A 145 8.46 13.09 22.91
CA THR A 145 7.06 12.90 23.32
C THR A 145 6.13 13.56 22.29
N LYS A 146 4.94 12.99 22.09
CA LYS A 146 3.94 13.50 21.14
C LYS A 146 3.56 14.97 21.41
N GLU A 147 3.55 15.37 22.68
CA GLU A 147 3.27 16.75 23.07
C GLU A 147 4.40 17.70 22.70
N ALA A 148 5.66 17.28 22.88
CA ALA A 148 6.82 18.08 22.46
C ALA A 148 6.82 18.30 20.94
N VAL A 149 6.55 17.24 20.15
CA VAL A 149 6.44 17.35 18.69
C VAL A 149 5.31 18.28 18.29
N ARG A 150 4.13 18.19 18.92
CA ARG A 150 2.99 19.08 18.66
C ARG A 150 3.36 20.54 18.91
N LYS A 151 3.96 20.86 20.06
CA LYS A 151 4.38 22.23 20.39
C LYS A 151 5.38 22.77 19.37
N VAL A 152 6.34 21.96 18.92
CA VAL A 152 7.30 22.37 17.86
C VAL A 152 6.60 22.63 16.52
N VAL A 153 5.66 21.77 16.13
CA VAL A 153 4.90 21.93 14.88
C VAL A 153 4.01 23.18 14.92
N GLU A 154 3.34 23.45 16.04
CA GLU A 154 2.47 24.62 16.23
C GLU A 154 3.28 25.91 16.16
N LYS A 155 4.39 25.99 16.90
CA LYS A 155 5.32 27.12 16.80
C LYS A 155 5.85 27.29 15.38
N PHE A 156 6.33 26.22 14.75
CA PHE A 156 6.82 26.29 13.37
C PHE A 156 5.76 26.76 12.38
N ARG A 157 4.49 26.35 12.56
CA ARG A 157 3.38 26.82 11.72
C ARG A 157 3.08 28.29 11.93
N ALA A 158 3.11 28.78 13.17
CA ALA A 158 2.94 30.19 13.47
C ALA A 158 4.08 31.03 12.87
N ASP A 159 5.33 30.61 13.08
CA ASP A 159 6.54 31.29 12.56
C ASP A 159 6.57 31.36 11.02
N ASN A 160 5.91 30.41 10.34
CA ASN A 160 5.93 30.30 8.87
C ASN A 160 4.54 30.49 8.25
N GLN A 161 3.62 31.14 8.97
CA GLN A 161 2.23 31.26 8.56
C GLN A 161 2.09 31.87 7.16
N ASP A 162 2.82 32.95 6.88
CA ASP A 162 2.75 33.65 5.59
C ASP A 162 3.26 32.78 4.44
N LYS A 163 4.41 32.10 4.62
CA LYS A 163 4.95 31.16 3.63
C LYS A 163 4.00 30.00 3.38
N ILE A 164 3.39 29.47 4.44
CA ILE A 164 2.41 28.38 4.33
C ILE A 164 1.16 28.85 3.59
N ASN A 165 0.68 30.07 3.84
CA ASN A 165 -0.49 30.61 3.16
C ASN A 165 -0.19 30.93 1.69
N ALA A 166 0.97 31.52 1.38
CA ALA A 166 1.43 31.72 0.00
C ALA A 166 1.52 30.38 -0.76
N GLN A 167 2.10 29.35 -0.14
CA GLN A 167 2.15 28.00 -0.71
C GLN A 167 0.75 27.40 -0.94
N LYS A 168 -0.20 27.63 -0.03
CA LYS A 168 -1.60 27.17 -0.22
C LYS A 168 -2.24 27.83 -1.44
N GLU A 169 -2.10 29.14 -1.60
CA GLU A 169 -2.68 29.87 -2.74
C GLU A 169 -2.01 29.47 -4.06
N LEU A 170 -0.67 29.32 -4.08
CA LEU A 170 0.06 28.79 -5.22
C LEU A 170 -0.36 27.35 -5.58
N GLY A 171 -0.58 26.51 -4.57
CA GLY A 171 -1.11 25.16 -4.75
C GLY A 171 -2.51 25.16 -5.38
N LYS A 172 -3.39 26.09 -4.97
CA LYS A 172 -4.73 26.26 -5.56
C LYS A 172 -4.65 26.71 -7.02
N SER A 173 -3.75 27.63 -7.36
CA SER A 173 -3.59 28.08 -8.76
C SER A 173 -3.09 26.95 -9.67
N ILE A 174 -2.09 26.19 -9.22
CA ILE A 174 -1.59 24.98 -9.91
C ILE A 174 -2.72 23.96 -10.08
N GLN A 175 -3.50 23.71 -9.02
CA GLN A 175 -4.61 22.77 -9.07
C GLN A 175 -5.72 23.22 -10.02
N LYS A 176 -6.04 24.51 -10.04
CA LYS A 176 -7.00 25.11 -10.97
C LYS A 176 -6.52 24.92 -12.41
N TRP A 177 -5.28 25.31 -12.70
CA TRP A 177 -4.68 25.10 -14.02
C TRP A 177 -4.71 23.63 -14.44
N GLN A 178 -4.35 22.69 -13.56
CA GLN A 178 -4.40 21.26 -13.85
C GLN A 178 -5.83 20.76 -14.11
N LYS A 179 -6.84 21.34 -13.46
CA LYS A 179 -8.24 20.99 -13.67
C LYS A 179 -8.73 21.49 -15.03
N ASP A 180 -8.41 22.73 -15.36
CA ASP A 180 -8.84 23.40 -16.59
C ASP A 180 -8.13 22.80 -17.82
N ASN A 181 -6.88 22.37 -17.66
CA ASN A 181 -6.07 21.75 -18.71
C ASN A 181 -6.10 20.22 -18.68
N ARG A 182 -7.03 19.63 -17.93
CA ARG A 182 -7.16 18.18 -17.85
C ARG A 182 -7.76 17.67 -19.16
N PRO A 183 -7.10 16.74 -19.87
CA PRO A 183 -7.68 16.17 -21.08
C PRO A 183 -9.04 15.53 -20.74
N GLU A 184 -10.01 15.72 -21.63
CA GLU A 184 -11.30 15.06 -21.49
C GLU A 184 -11.07 13.57 -21.34
N ARG A 185 -11.63 13.02 -20.26
CA ARG A 185 -11.55 11.58 -20.07
C ARG A 185 -12.54 10.94 -21.02
N PRO A 186 -12.15 9.88 -21.74
CA PRO A 186 -13.12 9.11 -22.50
C PRO A 186 -14.28 8.73 -21.58
N LYS A 187 -15.51 9.01 -22.02
CA LYS A 187 -16.71 8.66 -21.27
C LYS A 187 -16.71 7.15 -21.13
N ARG A 188 -16.76 6.67 -19.88
CA ARG A 188 -16.92 5.25 -19.61
C ARG A 188 -18.35 4.87 -20.05
N PRO A 189 -18.57 3.71 -20.71
CA PRO A 189 -19.92 3.23 -20.96
C PRO A 189 -20.72 3.23 -19.65
N GLU A 190 -21.96 3.68 -19.73
CA GLU A 190 -22.84 3.66 -18.56
C GLU A 190 -23.09 2.21 -18.14
N PRO A 191 -23.10 1.91 -16.82
CA PRO A 191 -23.55 0.61 -16.36
C PRO A 191 -25.01 0.38 -16.76
N SER A 192 -25.43 -0.89 -16.90
CA SER A 192 -26.85 -1.22 -17.04
C SER A 192 -27.67 -0.71 -15.86
N GLU A 193 -28.97 -0.48 -16.06
CA GLU A 193 -29.88 0.02 -15.00
C GLU A 193 -29.83 -0.87 -13.74
N GLU A 194 -29.81 -2.19 -13.91
CA GLU A 194 -29.66 -3.15 -12.80
C GLU A 194 -28.34 -2.99 -12.03
N VAL A 195 -27.24 -2.71 -12.72
CA VAL A 195 -25.94 -2.42 -12.07
C VAL A 195 -25.99 -1.07 -11.36
N LYS A 196 -26.70 -0.06 -11.91
CA LYS A 196 -26.88 1.24 -11.27
C LYS A 196 -27.66 1.10 -9.97
N GLU A 197 -28.74 0.33 -9.94
CA GLU A 197 -29.54 0.06 -8.75
C GLU A 197 -28.74 -0.66 -7.66
N LYS A 198 -28.04 -1.75 -7.98
CA LYS A 198 -27.16 -2.43 -7.01
C LYS A 198 -26.05 -1.51 -6.51
N MET A 199 -25.58 -0.58 -7.34
CA MET A 199 -24.59 0.42 -6.93
C MET A 199 -25.16 1.45 -5.94
N THR A 200 -26.38 1.94 -6.16
CA THR A 200 -27.02 2.89 -5.23
C THR A 200 -27.30 2.22 -3.89
N GLU A 201 -27.74 0.97 -3.91
CA GLU A 201 -27.96 0.17 -2.70
C GLU A 201 -26.67 -0.01 -1.88
N VAL A 202 -25.57 -0.43 -2.52
CA VAL A 202 -24.26 -0.54 -1.85
C VAL A 202 -23.80 0.81 -1.28
N ARG A 203 -24.04 1.91 -2.00
CA ARG A 203 -23.69 3.26 -1.54
C ARG A 203 -24.51 3.67 -0.32
N ALA A 204 -25.81 3.40 -0.30
CA ALA A 204 -26.69 3.70 0.82
C ALA A 204 -26.24 2.96 2.08
N LYS A 205 -26.10 1.62 2.00
CA LYS A 205 -25.61 0.77 3.11
C LYS A 205 -24.25 1.24 3.64
N LYS A 206 -23.34 1.65 2.75
CA LYS A 206 -22.03 2.17 3.16
C LYS A 206 -22.12 3.52 3.85
N LYS A 207 -22.98 4.43 3.37
CA LYS A 207 -23.19 5.76 3.95
C LYS A 207 -23.68 5.64 5.40
N GLU A 208 -24.67 4.79 5.64
CA GLU A 208 -25.19 4.52 6.99
C GLU A 208 -24.09 4.00 7.92
N MET A 209 -23.29 3.03 7.47
CA MET A 209 -22.19 2.49 8.27
C MET A 209 -21.10 3.55 8.55
N ASP A 210 -20.84 4.44 7.60
CA ASP A 210 -19.89 5.52 7.80
C ASP A 210 -20.40 6.57 8.79
N GLU A 211 -21.71 6.84 8.85
CA GLU A 211 -22.34 7.68 9.88
C GLU A 211 -22.24 7.04 11.26
N ILE A 212 -22.54 5.74 11.38
CA ILE A 212 -22.39 4.97 12.62
C ILE A 212 -20.93 4.95 13.12
N ARG A 213 -19.96 4.87 12.21
CA ARG A 213 -18.53 4.97 12.57
C ARG A 213 -18.16 6.36 13.08
N LYS A 214 -18.73 7.42 12.52
CA LYS A 214 -18.47 8.79 12.96
C LYS A 214 -18.96 9.00 14.38
N THR A 215 -20.21 8.60 14.67
CA THR A 215 -20.78 8.73 16.01
C THR A 215 -19.98 7.91 17.04
N PHE A 216 -19.61 6.66 16.71
CA PHE A 216 -18.74 5.86 17.58
C PHE A 216 -17.35 6.47 17.76
N GLN A 217 -16.80 7.10 16.73
CA GLN A 217 -15.52 7.81 16.87
C GLN A 217 -15.64 9.04 17.78
N GLU A 218 -16.78 9.72 17.79
CA GLU A 218 -17.08 10.84 18.69
C GLU A 218 -17.24 10.35 20.13
N THR A 219 -17.92 9.24 20.39
CA THR A 219 -18.02 8.66 21.74
C THR A 219 -16.65 8.26 22.28
N LEU A 220 -15.80 7.65 21.46
CA LEU A 220 -14.41 7.33 21.84
C LEU A 220 -13.55 8.58 22.09
N LYS A 221 -13.83 9.71 21.42
CA LYS A 221 -13.11 10.97 21.62
C LYS A 221 -13.57 11.71 22.88
N ALA A 222 -14.87 11.70 23.16
CA ALA A 222 -15.47 12.32 24.35
C ALA A 222 -15.00 11.62 25.63
N SER A 223 -14.72 10.32 25.54
CA SER A 223 -14.35 9.48 26.66
C SER A 223 -12.81 9.35 26.78
N LYS A 224 -12.20 10.47 27.20
CA LYS A 224 -10.72 10.62 27.29
C LYS A 224 -10.08 9.66 28.29
N ASP A 225 -10.80 9.29 29.35
CA ASP A 225 -10.26 8.56 30.50
C ASP A 225 -10.39 7.03 30.39
N LEU A 226 -10.88 6.49 29.26
CA LEU A 226 -10.94 5.04 29.10
C LEU A 226 -9.56 4.41 29.09
N THR A 227 -9.43 3.35 29.88
CA THR A 227 -8.29 2.43 29.81
C THR A 227 -8.27 1.73 28.44
N LYS A 228 -7.12 1.15 28.10
CA LYS A 228 -6.97 0.42 26.84
C LYS A 228 -7.97 -0.75 26.74
N GLU A 229 -8.19 -1.44 27.86
CA GLU A 229 -9.09 -2.59 27.95
C GLU A 229 -10.55 -2.18 27.72
N GLN A 230 -10.99 -1.08 28.35
CA GLN A 230 -12.34 -0.54 28.15
C GLN A 230 -12.57 -0.10 26.69
N ARG A 231 -11.55 0.50 26.05
CA ARG A 231 -11.66 0.85 24.62
C ARG A 231 -11.79 -0.38 23.73
N GLU A 232 -11.04 -1.44 24.04
CA GLU A 232 -11.10 -2.70 23.29
C GLU A 232 -12.48 -3.37 23.44
N GLU A 233 -13.06 -3.34 24.64
CA GLU A 233 -14.40 -3.85 24.91
C GLU A 233 -15.48 -3.07 24.15
N LEU A 234 -15.45 -1.73 24.20
CA LEU A 234 -16.37 -0.90 23.41
C LEU A 234 -16.25 -1.15 21.91
N ILE A 235 -15.03 -1.35 21.40
CA ILE A 235 -14.80 -1.67 19.98
C ILE A 235 -15.36 -3.06 19.65
N LYS A 236 -15.23 -4.03 20.57
CA LYS A 236 -15.75 -5.39 20.39
C LYS A 236 -17.29 -5.36 20.34
N GLU A 237 -17.93 -4.71 21.30
CA GLU A 237 -19.38 -4.53 21.30
C GLU A 237 -19.87 -3.81 20.05
N PHE A 238 -19.18 -2.74 19.63
CA PHE A 238 -19.52 -2.01 18.41
C PHE A 238 -19.45 -2.90 17.17
N LYS A 239 -18.43 -3.77 17.08
CA LYS A 239 -18.30 -4.72 15.97
C LYS A 239 -19.39 -5.77 15.98
N GLU A 240 -19.75 -6.29 17.15
CA GLU A 240 -20.81 -7.29 17.30
C GLU A 240 -22.17 -6.69 16.96
N LYS A 241 -22.51 -5.52 17.52
CA LYS A 241 -23.75 -4.77 17.25
C LYS A 241 -23.93 -4.39 15.77
N ASN A 242 -22.83 -4.24 15.02
CA ASN A 242 -22.85 -3.87 13.60
C ASN A 242 -22.37 -5.00 12.68
N ALA A 243 -22.27 -6.24 13.17
CA ALA A 243 -21.79 -7.38 12.40
C ALA A 243 -22.68 -7.63 11.17
N GLU A 244 -23.99 -7.60 11.37
CA GLU A 244 -25.00 -7.77 10.31
C GLU A 244 -24.89 -6.68 9.23
N LYS A 245 -24.74 -5.40 9.61
CA LYS A 245 -24.54 -4.30 8.64
C LYS A 245 -23.27 -4.51 7.82
N HIS A 246 -22.20 -5.01 8.44
CA HIS A 246 -20.97 -5.35 7.72
C HIS A 246 -21.13 -6.55 6.80
N GLN A 247 -21.92 -7.56 7.17
CA GLN A 247 -22.26 -8.68 6.29
C GLN A 247 -23.12 -8.23 5.12
N ALA A 248 -24.18 -7.45 5.37
CA ALA A 248 -25.07 -6.91 4.34
C ALA A 248 -24.31 -6.05 3.30
N ILE A 249 -23.33 -5.24 3.73
CA ILE A 249 -22.46 -4.51 2.80
C ILE A 249 -21.60 -5.46 1.96
N LYS A 250 -21.04 -6.53 2.56
CA LYS A 250 -20.23 -7.51 1.84
C LYS A 250 -21.06 -8.29 0.82
N GLU A 251 -22.28 -8.66 1.18
CA GLU A 251 -23.21 -9.39 0.30
C GLU A 251 -23.65 -8.52 -0.87
N ALA A 252 -24.12 -7.30 -0.61
CA ALA A 252 -24.49 -6.36 -1.67
C ALA A 252 -23.29 -6.06 -2.61
N GLN A 253 -22.07 -5.98 -2.08
CA GLN A 253 -20.86 -5.86 -2.91
C GLN A 253 -20.56 -7.10 -3.75
N LYS A 254 -20.80 -8.31 -3.21
CA LYS A 254 -20.64 -9.56 -3.98
C LYS A 254 -21.66 -9.64 -5.10
N GLU A 255 -22.92 -9.28 -4.84
CA GLU A 255 -24.00 -9.26 -5.84
C GLU A 255 -23.73 -8.24 -6.94
N LEU A 256 -23.33 -7.01 -6.57
CA LEU A 256 -22.90 -6.01 -7.54
C LEU A 256 -21.72 -6.50 -8.38
N GLN A 257 -20.75 -7.19 -7.78
CA GLN A 257 -19.63 -7.76 -8.53
C GLN A 257 -20.05 -8.91 -9.44
N LYS A 258 -21.01 -9.74 -9.03
CA LYS A 258 -21.56 -10.83 -9.84
C LYS A 258 -22.27 -10.26 -11.07
N GLU A 259 -23.15 -9.28 -10.86
CA GLU A 259 -23.88 -8.58 -11.93
C GLU A 259 -22.93 -7.93 -12.95
N ILE A 260 -21.88 -7.24 -12.46
CA ILE A 260 -20.86 -6.65 -13.34
C ILE A 260 -20.14 -7.73 -14.16
N ARG A 261 -19.89 -8.92 -13.59
CA ARG A 261 -19.21 -10.01 -14.31
C ARG A 261 -20.09 -10.62 -15.38
N GLU A 262 -21.37 -10.85 -15.07
CA GLU A 262 -22.37 -11.41 -15.98
C GLU A 262 -22.60 -10.45 -17.16
N THR A 263 -22.88 -9.16 -16.89
CA THR A 263 -23.01 -8.11 -17.92
C THR A 263 -21.74 -7.91 -18.76
N THR A 264 -20.54 -8.15 -18.20
CA THR A 264 -19.26 -8.07 -18.96
C THR A 264 -18.98 -9.34 -19.77
N GLN A 265 -19.63 -10.47 -19.46
CA GLN A 265 -19.48 -11.72 -20.22
C GLN A 265 -20.36 -11.75 -21.48
N ASP A 266 -21.52 -11.09 -21.48
CA ASP A 266 -22.38 -10.92 -22.66
C ASP A 266 -21.88 -9.83 -23.63
N GLY A 267 -20.98 -8.95 -23.18
CA GLY A 267 -20.28 -8.01 -24.03
C GLY A 267 -19.24 -8.71 -24.90
N ASP A 268 -19.60 -8.98 -26.15
CA ASP A 268 -18.76 -9.54 -27.21
C ASP A 268 -17.29 -9.07 -27.11
N ARG A 269 -16.40 -9.97 -26.70
CA ARG A 269 -14.94 -9.72 -26.62
C ARG A 269 -14.26 -9.75 -27.99
N ARG A 270 -15.01 -9.60 -29.10
CA ARG A 270 -14.49 -9.50 -30.46
C ARG A 270 -14.93 -8.20 -31.13
N LYS A 271 -14.35 -7.08 -30.73
CA LYS A 271 -14.09 -5.95 -31.63
C LYS A 271 -12.75 -5.31 -31.28
#